data_AF-A0A381YAV4-F1
#
_entry.id   AF-A0A381YAV4-F1
#
_cell.length_a   1.000
_cell.length_b   1.000
_cell.length_c   1.000
_cell.angle_alpha   90.00
_cell.angle_beta   90.00
_cell.angle_gamma   90.00
#
_symmetry.space_group_name_H-M   'P 1'
#
loop_
_entity.id
_entity.type
_entity.pdbx_description
1 polymer ?
#
loop_
_entity_poly.entity_id
_entity_poly.type
_entity_poly.pdbx_seq_one_letter_code
_entity_poly.pdbx_strand_id
1 'polypeptide(L)' 'QKYKCPCHGSGFRKSGINFEGPAPRPLERFAISLAPDGKILVDKTKLFKWEKGEWENEESSLKI' A
#
# COMPACT_ATOMS: atom_id res chain seq x y z
N GLN A 1 -13.47 -3.19 7.27
CA GLN A 1 -13.61 -2.07 6.30
C GLN A 1 -12.87 -2.45 5.02
N LYS A 2 -13.42 -2.11 3.85
CA LYS A 2 -12.85 -2.44 2.53
C LYS A 2 -12.83 -1.20 1.64
N TYR A 3 -11.90 -1.17 0.69
CA TYR A 3 -11.88 -0.19 -0.39
C TYR A 3 -12.42 -0.82 -1.66
N LYS A 4 -13.18 -0.05 -2.45
CA LYS A 4 -13.69 -0.47 -3.75
C LYS A 4 -13.27 0.51 -4.83
N CYS A 5 -12.71 -0.01 -5.92
CA CYS A 5 -12.45 0.77 -7.12
C CYS A 5 -13.78 1.14 -7.78
N PRO A 6 -14.09 2.44 -7.99
CA PRO A 6 -15.37 2.86 -8.55
C PRO A 6 -15.56 2.47 -10.02
N CYS A 7 -14.49 2.15 -10.75
CA CYS A 7 -14.56 1.81 -12.17
C CYS A 7 -15.19 0.42 -12.41
N HIS A 8 -14.69 -0.60 -11.73
CA HIS A 8 -15.06 -2.01 -11.99
C HIS A 8 -15.29 -2.83 -10.71
N GLY A 9 -15.29 -2.21 -9.54
CA GLY A 9 -15.64 -2.88 -8.28
C GLY A 9 -14.52 -3.64 -7.58
N SER A 10 -13.26 -3.58 -8.06
CA SER A 10 -12.13 -4.25 -7.41
C SER A 10 -12.06 -3.94 -5.91
N GLY A 11 -12.00 -4.99 -5.09
CA GLY A 11 -12.03 -4.89 -3.63
C GLY A 11 -10.66 -5.09 -3.02
N PHE A 12 -10.30 -4.22 -2.07
CA PHE A 12 -9.05 -4.29 -1.32
C PHE A 12 -9.30 -4.24 0.19
N ARG A 13 -8.57 -5.07 0.95
CA ARG A 13 -8.53 -4.98 2.41
C ARG A 13 -7.83 -3.67 2.82
N LYS A 14 -7.95 -3.26 4.09
CA LYS A 14 -7.19 -2.10 4.60
C LYS A 14 -5.68 -2.22 4.36
N SER A 15 -5.16 -3.44 4.34
CA SER A 15 -3.75 -3.74 4.05
C SER A 15 -3.35 -3.51 2.60
N GLY A 16 -4.29 -3.34 1.67
CA GLY A 16 -4.04 -3.24 0.22
C GLY A 16 -4.10 -4.58 -0.53
N ILE A 17 -4.33 -5.70 0.16
CA ILE A 17 -4.53 -7.01 -0.47
C ILE A 17 -5.83 -7.02 -1.27
N ASN A 18 -5.75 -7.35 -2.55
CA ASN A 18 -6.91 -7.55 -3.43
C ASN A 18 -7.67 -8.82 -3.04
N PHE A 19 -9.00 -8.79 -3.15
CA PHE A 19 -9.84 -9.95 -2.84
C PHE A 19 -11.17 -10.01 -3.63
N GLU A 20 -11.60 -8.91 -4.24
CA GLU A 20 -12.69 -8.90 -5.24
C GLU A 20 -12.09 -8.36 -6.56
N GLY A 21 -12.28 -9.07 -7.68
CA GLY A 21 -11.71 -8.70 -9.00
C GLY A 21 -12.34 -7.44 -9.62
N PRO A 22 -11.84 -6.93 -10.76
CA PRO A 22 -10.84 -7.51 -11.66
C PRO A 22 -9.36 -7.25 -11.32
N ALA A 23 -9.03 -6.55 -10.23
CA ALA A 23 -7.63 -6.24 -9.90
C ALA A 23 -6.80 -7.53 -9.70
N PRO A 24 -5.72 -7.74 -10.48
CA PRO A 24 -5.00 -9.02 -10.52
C PRO A 24 -4.03 -9.21 -9.36
N ARG A 25 -3.66 -8.14 -8.66
CA ARG A 25 -2.64 -8.14 -7.61
C ARG A 25 -2.92 -7.10 -6.52
N PRO A 26 -2.26 -7.18 -5.36
CA PRO A 26 -2.35 -6.17 -4.32
C PRO A 26 -1.86 -4.79 -4.80
N LEU A 27 -2.27 -3.76 -4.07
CA LEU A 27 -1.74 -2.40 -4.26
C LEU A 27 -0.22 -2.38 -3.99
N GLU A 28 0.47 -1.41 -4.58
CA GLU A 28 1.87 -1.13 -4.25
C GLU A 28 1.93 -0.25 -3.01
N ARG A 29 3.00 -0.37 -2.22
CA ARG A 29 3.29 0.57 -1.15
C ARG A 29 4.39 1.52 -1.59
N PHE A 30 4.29 2.77 -1.19
CA PHE A 30 5.39 3.73 -1.28
C PHE A 30 6.21 3.70 0.00
N ALA A 31 7.47 4.14 -0.09
CA ALA A 31 8.24 4.39 1.13
C ALA A 31 7.60 5.50 1.95
N ILE A 32 7.51 5.26 3.26
CA ILE A 32 6.84 6.16 4.20
C ILE A 32 7.69 6.34 5.46
N SER A 33 7.79 7.57 5.95
CA SER A 33 8.51 7.91 7.17
C SER A 33 7.85 9.08 7.91
N LEU A 34 8.21 9.26 9.19
CA LEU A 34 7.77 10.39 10.00
C LEU A 34 8.87 11.46 10.00
N ALA A 35 8.54 12.68 9.56
CA ALA A 35 9.42 13.83 9.64
C ALA A 35 9.56 14.32 11.09
N PRO A 36 10.64 15.08 11.41
CA PRO A 36 10.84 15.65 12.75
C PRO A 36 9.70 16.58 13.22
N ASP A 37 8.95 17.17 12.28
CA ASP A 37 7.80 18.05 12.55
C ASP A 37 6.47 17.28 12.68
N GLY A 38 6.52 15.94 12.71
CA GLY A 38 5.36 15.06 12.86
C GLY A 38 4.57 14.83 11.57
N LYS A 39 5.02 15.35 10.42
CA LYS A 39 4.38 15.08 9.13
C LYS A 39 4.78 13.71 8.59
N ILE A 40 3.87 13.09 7.84
CA ILE A 40 4.15 11.87 7.09
C ILE A 40 4.81 12.25 5.75
N LEU A 41 6.00 11.71 5.50
CA LEU A 41 6.67 11.80 4.21
C LEU A 41 6.33 10.56 3.38
N VAL A 42 5.99 10.76 2.11
CA VAL A 42 5.70 9.68 1.15
C VAL A 42 6.62 9.84 -0.05
N ASP A 43 7.58 8.93 -0.20
CA ASP A 43 8.50 8.92 -1.34
C ASP A 43 7.91 8.06 -2.47
N LYS A 44 7.47 8.74 -3.54
CA LYS A 44 6.86 8.12 -4.73
C LYS A 44 7.86 7.46 -5.67
N THR A 45 9.16 7.63 -5.43
CA THR A 45 10.22 7.04 -6.25
C THR A 45 10.58 5.62 -5.81
N LYS A 46 10.22 5.24 -4.58
CA LYS A 46 10.46 3.91 -4.01
C LYS A 46 9.15 3.16 -3.79
N LEU A 47 9.01 2.04 -4.49
CA LEU A 47 7.81 1.20 -4.54
C LEU A 47 8.11 -0.19 -3.99
N PHE A 48 7.15 -0.77 -3.26
CA PHE A 48 7.22 -2.12 -2.71
C PHE A 48 6.02 -2.96 -3.13
N LYS A 49 6.29 -4.08 -3.79
CA LYS A 49 5.30 -5.03 -4.32
C LYS A 49 5.16 -6.24 -3.41
N TRP A 50 3.91 -6.54 -3.04
CA TRP A 50 3.61 -7.69 -2.17
C TRP A 50 4.08 -9.03 -2.78
N GLU A 51 3.85 -9.21 -4.08
CA GLU A 51 4.19 -10.44 -4.82
C GLU A 51 5.70 -10.76 -4.85
N LYS A 52 6.54 -9.78 -4.50
CA LYS A 52 7.99 -9.92 -4.39
C LYS A 52 8.50 -10.04 -2.94
N GLY A 53 7.60 -10.08 -1.96
CA GLY A 53 7.97 -10.03 -0.54
C GLY A 53 8.47 -8.66 -0.06
N GLU A 54 8.42 -7.62 -0.91
CA GLU A 54 9.00 -6.30 -0.60
C GLU A 54 8.25 -5.56 0.51
N TRP A 55 7.06 -6.02 0.91
CA TRP A 55 6.31 -5.51 2.05
C TRP A 55 6.92 -5.86 3.41
N GLU A 56 7.91 -6.75 3.45
CA GLU A 56 8.69 -7.06 4.65
C GLU A 56 9.73 -5.96 4.93
N ASN A 57 10.03 -5.11 3.94
CA ASN A 57 10.90 -3.97 4.14
C ASN A 57 10.25 -2.97 5.12
N GLU A 58 11.03 -2.49 6.09
CA GLU A 58 10.55 -1.57 7.13
C GLU A 58 10.05 -0.25 6.55
N GLU A 59 10.68 0.25 5.49
CA GLU A 59 10.26 1.49 4.82
C GLU A 59 8.92 1.34 4.09
N SER A 60 8.47 0.10 3.83
CA SER A 60 7.18 -0.14 3.18
C SER A 60 5.98 0.15 4.08
N SER A 61 6.18 0.42 5.37
CA SER A 61 5.09 0.71 6.31
C SER A 61 5.54 1.59 7.46
N LEU A 62 4.70 2.55 7.86
CA LEU A 62 4.94 3.32 9.07
C LEU A 62 4.35 2.56 10.27
N LYS A 63 5.21 2.13 11.20
CA LYS A 63 4.81 1.59 12.51
C LYS A 63 4.89 2.72 13.52
N ILE A 64 3.74 3.18 14.00
CA ILE A 64 3.60 4.16 15.09
C ILE A 64 3.15 3.40 16.33
#